data_AF-A0A959YXS7-F1
#
_entry.id   AF-A0A959YXS7-F1
#
_cell.length_a   1.000
_cell.length_b   1.000
_cell.length_c   1.000
_cell.angle_alpha   90.00
_cell.angle_beta   90.00
_cell.angle_gamma   90.00
#
_symmetry.space_group_name_H-M   'P 1'
#
loop_
_entity.id
_entity.type
_entity.pdbx_description
1 polymer ?
#
loop_
_entity_poly.entity_id
_entity_poly.type
_entity_poly.pdbx_seq_one_letter_code
_entity_poly.pdbx_strand_id
1 'polypeptide(L)'
;CSGTDSYDIALAAEGVDICGEMFDGDPMDPAAQQKLDFSKTFAFRDFQLETNPMVYELNNIDAKDIHGRIGQERDFFTLFDFSAKWDIVPTMLCQSHEQVVRGFMGQTTAFRGSLVKPGVTIMGENKAQGTVKYIHGEFGLGQWTFYGGHDPEDYQHMVGDPPTDLSLHPNSSGYRLILNNILFPAARKKKQKT
;
A
#
# COMPACT_ATOMS: atom_id res chain seq x y z
N CYS A 1 -3.50 -2.46 9.81
CA CYS A 1 -2.61 -1.93 8.74
C CYS A 1 -3.15 -2.29 7.35
N SER A 2 -4.44 -2.06 7.12
CA SER A 2 -5.15 -2.30 5.85
C SER A 2 -5.72 -1.01 5.27
N GLY A 3 -5.18 0.14 5.65
CA GLY A 3 -5.73 1.42 5.24
C GLY A 3 -5.67 1.64 3.72
N THR A 4 -4.74 1.00 3.03
CA THR A 4 -4.51 1.16 1.59
C THR A 4 -5.58 0.48 0.74
N ASP A 5 -5.90 -0.78 1.01
CA ASP A 5 -6.92 -1.53 0.26
C ASP A 5 -8.33 -1.22 0.77
N SER A 6 -8.55 -1.11 2.09
CA SER A 6 -9.88 -0.78 2.64
C SER A 6 -10.43 0.56 2.16
N TYR A 7 -9.57 1.56 1.90
CA TYR A 7 -10.01 2.85 1.36
C TYR A 7 -10.60 2.72 -0.06
N ASP A 8 -9.91 1.98 -0.93
CA ASP A 8 -10.38 1.73 -2.29
C ASP A 8 -11.62 0.82 -2.30
N ILE A 9 -11.71 -0.16 -1.39
CA ILE A 9 -12.94 -0.97 -1.23
C ILE A 9 -14.12 -0.08 -0.85
N ALA A 10 -13.95 0.78 0.15
CA ALA A 10 -15.01 1.66 0.61
C ALA A 10 -15.48 2.64 -0.49
N LEU A 11 -14.55 3.18 -1.28
CA LEU A 11 -14.87 4.04 -2.42
C LEU A 11 -15.63 3.28 -3.52
N ALA A 12 -15.20 2.05 -3.84
CA ALA A 12 -15.88 1.24 -4.84
C ALA A 12 -17.29 0.81 -4.40
N ALA A 13 -17.48 0.59 -3.10
CA ALA A 13 -18.72 0.15 -2.49
C ALA A 13 -19.64 1.31 -2.05
N GLU A 14 -19.38 2.55 -2.46
CA GLU A 14 -20.22 3.68 -2.06
C GLU A 14 -21.70 3.46 -2.46
N GLY A 15 -22.57 3.34 -1.47
CA GLY A 15 -24.01 3.07 -1.65
C GLY A 15 -24.37 1.59 -1.83
N VAL A 16 -23.41 0.68 -1.63
CA VAL A 16 -23.59 -0.78 -1.70
C VAL A 16 -23.30 -1.36 -0.32
N ASP A 17 -24.20 -2.20 0.18
CA ASP A 17 -23.95 -2.91 1.42
C ASP A 17 -22.97 -4.07 1.20
N ILE A 18 -21.78 -3.91 1.79
CA ILE A 18 -20.70 -4.90 1.81
C ILE A 18 -20.43 -5.43 3.22
N CYS A 19 -21.24 -5.03 4.21
CA CYS A 19 -21.12 -5.49 5.58
C CYS A 19 -21.71 -6.89 5.71
N GLY A 20 -21.08 -7.71 6.54
CA GLY A 20 -21.70 -8.98 6.93
C GLY A 20 -22.72 -8.76 8.05
N GLU A 21 -23.77 -9.59 8.07
CA GLU A 21 -24.88 -9.60 9.05
C GLU A 21 -24.46 -9.53 10.53
N MET A 22 -23.28 -10.04 10.89
CA MET A 22 -22.74 -9.97 12.26
C MET A 22 -22.40 -8.55 12.73
N PHE A 23 -22.28 -7.58 11.82
CA PHE A 23 -21.83 -6.22 12.12
C PHE A 23 -22.99 -5.24 12.29
N ASP A 24 -24.03 -5.34 11.47
CA ASP A 24 -25.18 -4.42 11.44
C ASP A 24 -26.56 -5.10 11.44
N GLY A 25 -26.62 -6.42 11.24
CA GLY A 25 -27.83 -7.23 11.45
C GLY A 25 -28.67 -7.50 10.20
N ASP A 26 -28.28 -7.00 9.03
CA ASP A 26 -28.85 -7.36 7.73
C ASP A 26 -27.83 -8.04 6.82
N PRO A 27 -28.29 -8.91 5.89
CA PRO A 27 -27.37 -9.60 5.00
C PRO A 27 -26.80 -8.64 3.95
N MET A 28 -25.48 -8.73 3.75
CA MET A 28 -24.76 -8.12 2.62
C MET A 28 -25.54 -8.21 1.31
N ASP A 29 -25.47 -7.16 0.49
CA ASP A 29 -26.10 -7.15 -0.83
C ASP A 29 -25.64 -8.37 -1.66
N PRO A 30 -26.54 -9.26 -2.10
CA PRO A 30 -26.14 -10.45 -2.88
C PRO A 30 -25.46 -10.11 -4.21
N ALA A 31 -25.62 -8.88 -4.70
CA ALA A 31 -24.97 -8.35 -5.89
C ALA A 31 -23.84 -7.36 -5.57
N ALA A 32 -23.33 -7.34 -4.33
CA ALA A 32 -22.30 -6.40 -3.87
C ALA A 32 -21.10 -6.33 -4.82
N GLN A 33 -20.54 -7.49 -5.17
CA GLN A 33 -19.37 -7.59 -6.05
C GLN A 33 -19.59 -6.97 -7.43
N GLN A 34 -20.79 -7.14 -8.01
CA GLN A 34 -21.12 -6.62 -9.35
C GLN A 34 -21.48 -5.13 -9.32
N LYS A 35 -21.85 -4.61 -8.15
CA LYS A 35 -22.20 -3.19 -7.94
C LYS A 35 -21.00 -2.31 -7.60
N LEU A 36 -19.81 -2.89 -7.38
CA LEU A 36 -18.59 -2.13 -7.14
C LEU A 36 -18.26 -1.21 -8.31
N ASP A 37 -18.09 0.08 -8.02
CA ASP A 37 -17.67 1.09 -8.98
C ASP A 37 -16.17 1.37 -8.85
N PHE A 38 -15.37 0.61 -9.60
CA PHE A 38 -13.92 0.80 -9.62
C PHE A 38 -13.50 2.16 -10.19
N SER A 39 -14.37 2.96 -10.82
CA SER A 39 -13.98 4.31 -11.28
C SER A 39 -13.67 5.25 -10.12
N LYS A 40 -14.27 5.00 -8.94
CA LYS A 40 -14.12 5.84 -7.73
C LYS A 40 -12.85 5.59 -6.93
N THR A 41 -12.20 4.45 -7.12
CA THR A 41 -11.00 4.06 -6.35
C THR A 41 -9.77 4.85 -6.80
N PHE A 42 -8.72 4.89 -5.97
CA PHE A 42 -7.46 5.52 -6.34
C PHE A 42 -6.54 4.58 -7.12
N ALA A 43 -6.28 3.41 -6.56
CA ALA A 43 -5.16 2.57 -6.96
C ALA A 43 -5.59 1.27 -7.65
N PHE A 44 -6.70 0.68 -7.23
CA PHE A 44 -7.03 -0.71 -7.57
C PHE A 44 -8.31 -0.84 -8.39
N ARG A 45 -8.39 -1.90 -9.20
CA ARG A 45 -9.54 -2.26 -10.01
C ARG A 45 -9.72 -3.78 -10.03
N ASP A 46 -10.92 -4.23 -10.37
CA ASP A 46 -11.25 -5.63 -10.64
C ASP A 46 -10.97 -6.59 -9.45
N PHE A 47 -10.82 -6.03 -8.24
CA PHE A 47 -10.62 -6.82 -7.04
C PHE A 47 -11.91 -7.53 -6.63
N GLN A 48 -11.74 -8.66 -5.94
CA GLN A 48 -12.84 -9.47 -5.41
C GLN A 48 -12.92 -9.28 -3.90
N LEU A 49 -14.13 -9.05 -3.40
CA LEU A 49 -14.41 -9.00 -1.96
C LEU A 49 -14.24 -10.40 -1.36
N GLU A 50 -13.73 -10.44 -0.14
CA GLU A 50 -13.73 -11.63 0.68
C GLU A 50 -14.93 -11.59 1.61
N THR A 51 -15.82 -12.57 1.47
CA THR A 51 -17.10 -12.61 2.18
C THR A 51 -17.10 -13.63 3.32
N ASN A 52 -16.05 -14.45 3.43
CA ASN A 52 -15.93 -15.42 4.50
C ASN A 52 -15.44 -14.73 5.78
N PRO A 53 -16.25 -14.66 6.85
CA PRO A 53 -15.86 -13.97 8.09
C PRO A 53 -14.71 -14.67 8.84
N MET A 54 -14.37 -15.92 8.46
CA MET A 54 -13.22 -16.64 9.00
C MET A 54 -11.91 -16.27 8.30
N VAL A 55 -11.97 -15.51 7.20
CA VAL A 55 -10.80 -14.98 6.50
C VAL A 55 -10.59 -13.54 6.97
N TYR A 56 -9.36 -13.24 7.33
CA TYR A 56 -9.01 -11.93 7.89
C TYR A 56 -8.90 -10.82 6.83
N GLU A 57 -8.65 -11.19 5.58
CA GLU A 57 -8.57 -10.27 4.45
C GLU A 57 -9.96 -9.80 4.03
N LEU A 58 -10.04 -8.58 3.51
CA LEU A 58 -11.29 -7.98 3.02
C LEU A 58 -11.50 -8.24 1.52
N ASN A 59 -10.43 -8.59 0.81
CA ASN A 59 -10.37 -8.64 -0.64
C ASN A 59 -9.10 -9.35 -1.14
N ASN A 60 -8.95 -9.49 -2.45
CA ASN A 60 -7.79 -10.16 -3.07
C ASN A 60 -6.63 -9.24 -3.54
N ILE A 61 -6.64 -7.94 -3.22
CA ILE A 61 -5.56 -6.98 -3.52
C ILE A 61 -4.28 -7.37 -2.82
N ASP A 62 -4.37 -7.77 -1.55
CA ASP A 62 -3.20 -8.12 -0.77
C ASP A 62 -2.50 -9.38 -1.32
N ALA A 63 -1.17 -9.33 -1.28
CA ALA A 63 -0.28 -10.37 -1.77
C ALA A 63 0.46 -11.11 -0.63
N LYS A 64 -0.03 -11.05 0.61
CA LYS A 64 0.58 -11.73 1.76
C LYS A 64 0.76 -13.23 1.56
N ASP A 65 -0.14 -13.91 0.84
CA ASP A 65 0.02 -15.33 0.54
C ASP A 65 1.23 -15.62 -0.37
N ILE A 66 1.54 -14.72 -1.30
CA ILE A 66 2.74 -14.78 -2.15
C ILE A 66 3.98 -14.60 -1.29
N HIS A 67 4.02 -13.54 -0.48
CA HIS A 67 5.15 -13.21 0.40
C HIS A 67 5.41 -14.30 1.45
N GLY A 68 4.37 -14.91 2.01
CA GLY A 68 4.47 -16.05 2.93
C GLY A 68 5.11 -17.30 2.31
N ARG A 69 4.92 -17.54 1.00
CA ARG A 69 5.53 -18.68 0.29
C ARG A 69 7.00 -18.45 -0.07
N ILE A 70 7.38 -17.19 -0.30
CA ILE A 70 8.77 -16.82 -0.65
C ILE A 70 9.68 -16.89 0.58
N GLY A 71 9.16 -16.45 1.74
CA GLY A 71 9.92 -16.40 2.99
C GLY A 71 10.87 -15.20 3.07
N GLN A 72 11.16 -14.79 4.30
CA GLN A 72 11.86 -13.55 4.64
C GLN A 72 13.20 -13.35 3.90
N GLU A 73 14.02 -14.41 3.79
CA GLU A 73 15.36 -14.32 3.19
C GLU A 73 15.35 -13.93 1.71
N ARG A 74 14.21 -14.09 1.03
CA ARG A 74 14.03 -13.82 -0.40
C ARG A 74 13.01 -12.72 -0.65
N ASP A 75 12.44 -12.14 0.40
CA ASP A 75 11.46 -11.08 0.27
C ASP A 75 12.17 -9.73 0.16
N PHE A 76 12.14 -9.16 -1.04
CA PHE A 76 12.68 -7.86 -1.37
C PHE A 76 11.78 -7.17 -2.38
N PHE A 77 11.87 -5.85 -2.44
CA PHE A 77 11.31 -5.04 -3.51
C PHE A 77 12.35 -4.03 -3.98
N THR A 78 12.28 -3.64 -5.24
CA THR A 78 13.21 -2.71 -5.87
C THR A 78 12.51 -1.39 -6.14
N LEU A 79 13.16 -0.29 -5.80
CA LEU A 79 12.70 1.06 -6.08
C LEU A 79 12.99 1.46 -7.53
N PHE A 80 12.05 2.15 -8.14
CA PHE A 80 12.23 2.75 -9.46
C PHE A 80 13.08 4.02 -9.39
N ASP A 81 13.93 4.22 -10.40
CA ASP A 81 14.66 5.47 -10.59
C ASP A 81 13.85 6.42 -11.48
N PHE A 82 13.54 7.59 -10.93
CA PHE A 82 12.73 8.61 -11.57
C PHE A 82 13.57 9.80 -12.04
N SER A 83 13.10 10.49 -13.07
CA SER A 83 13.77 11.71 -13.53
C SER A 83 13.53 12.85 -12.55
N ALA A 84 14.56 13.29 -11.84
CA ALA A 84 14.46 14.45 -10.94
C ALA A 84 13.99 15.75 -11.63
N LYS A 85 14.04 15.82 -12.97
CA LYS A 85 13.54 16.96 -13.75
C LYS A 85 12.05 16.87 -14.06
N TRP A 86 11.54 15.66 -14.31
CA TRP A 86 10.18 15.45 -14.83
C TRP A 86 9.24 14.87 -13.76
N ASP A 87 9.77 14.00 -12.91
CA ASP A 87 9.05 13.21 -11.91
C ASP A 87 9.51 13.60 -10.50
N ILE A 88 9.42 14.90 -10.18
CA ILE A 88 10.01 15.48 -8.96
C ILE A 88 9.50 14.76 -7.70
N VAL A 89 8.19 14.51 -7.61
CA VAL A 89 7.58 13.88 -6.42
C VAL A 89 8.00 12.42 -6.28
N PRO A 90 7.81 11.53 -7.28
CA PRO A 90 8.33 10.16 -7.20
C PRO A 90 9.83 10.08 -6.91
N THR A 91 10.64 10.99 -7.48
CA THR A 91 12.08 11.07 -7.20
C THR A 91 12.36 11.34 -5.72
N MET A 92 11.66 12.30 -5.11
CA MET A 92 11.79 12.58 -3.68
C MET A 92 11.29 11.42 -2.82
N LEU A 93 10.15 10.83 -3.18
CA LEU A 93 9.52 9.74 -2.44
C LEU A 93 10.35 8.45 -2.45
N CYS A 94 11.08 8.18 -3.53
CA CYS A 94 11.97 7.02 -3.68
C CYS A 94 13.40 7.28 -3.20
N GLN A 95 13.71 8.47 -2.67
CA GLN A 95 15.08 8.80 -2.27
C GLN A 95 15.52 7.95 -1.07
N SER A 96 16.44 7.03 -1.34
CA SER A 96 17.00 6.06 -0.39
C SER A 96 18.49 5.84 -0.67
N HIS A 97 19.22 5.33 0.32
CA HIS A 97 20.62 4.91 0.16
C HIS A 97 20.74 3.47 -0.37
N GLU A 98 19.61 2.75 -0.44
CA GLU A 98 19.47 1.43 -1.05
C GLU A 98 18.37 1.44 -2.09
N GLN A 99 18.60 0.77 -3.22
CA GLN A 99 17.59 0.59 -4.27
C GLN A 99 16.80 -0.71 -4.11
N VAL A 100 17.42 -1.75 -3.55
CA VAL A 100 16.78 -3.02 -3.21
C VAL A 100 16.56 -3.03 -1.71
N VAL A 101 15.30 -3.05 -1.29
CA VAL A 101 14.89 -2.93 0.11
C VAL A 101 14.28 -4.26 0.56
N ARG A 102 14.57 -4.67 1.80
CA ARG A 102 13.97 -5.87 2.40
C ARG A 102 12.45 -5.71 2.47
N GLY A 103 11.74 -6.75 2.09
CA GLY A 103 10.31 -6.84 2.32
C GLY A 103 10.01 -6.90 3.82
N PHE A 104 8.79 -6.48 4.17
CA PHE A 104 8.26 -6.53 5.51
C PHE A 104 6.75 -6.67 5.42
N MET A 105 6.19 -7.53 6.26
CA MET A 105 4.79 -7.89 6.21
C MET A 105 3.95 -6.90 7.00
N GLY A 106 2.65 -7.01 6.77
CA GLY A 106 1.64 -6.29 7.52
C GLY A 106 0.32 -7.02 7.38
N GLN A 107 -0.76 -6.35 7.76
CA GLN A 107 -2.08 -6.80 7.38
C GLN A 107 -2.20 -6.78 5.86
N THR A 108 -2.06 -5.60 5.24
CA THR A 108 -1.78 -5.50 3.80
C THR A 108 -0.26 -5.45 3.60
N THR A 109 0.33 -6.54 3.13
CA THR A 109 1.78 -6.74 2.99
C THR A 109 2.33 -6.09 1.72
N ALA A 110 1.65 -6.32 0.60
CA ALA A 110 1.98 -5.83 -0.72
C ALA A 110 0.74 -5.97 -1.60
N PHE A 111 0.74 -5.37 -2.79
CA PHE A 111 -0.41 -5.38 -3.68
C PHE A 111 -0.14 -6.27 -4.90
N ARG A 112 -1.15 -6.99 -5.38
CA ARG A 112 -1.06 -7.70 -6.66
C ARG A 112 -0.98 -6.70 -7.80
N GLY A 113 0.11 -6.74 -8.57
CA GLY A 113 0.32 -5.81 -9.68
C GLY A 113 -0.78 -5.88 -10.75
N SER A 114 -1.40 -7.05 -10.93
CA SER A 114 -2.52 -7.24 -11.87
C SER A 114 -3.78 -6.44 -11.52
N LEU A 115 -3.97 -6.06 -10.26
CA LEU A 115 -5.13 -5.32 -9.77
C LEU A 115 -4.87 -3.81 -9.71
N VAL A 116 -3.64 -3.36 -9.99
CA VAL A 116 -3.29 -1.94 -10.04
C VAL A 116 -3.89 -1.31 -11.30
N LYS A 117 -4.49 -0.13 -11.15
CA LYS A 117 -5.05 0.65 -12.25
C LYS A 117 -3.98 1.13 -13.23
N PRO A 118 -4.30 1.17 -14.54
CA PRO A 118 -3.48 1.90 -15.50
C PRO A 118 -3.36 3.37 -15.07
N GLY A 119 -2.15 3.93 -15.17
CA GLY A 119 -1.86 5.32 -14.78
C GLY A 119 -1.41 5.52 -13.33
N VAL A 120 -1.53 4.50 -12.48
CA VAL A 120 -0.88 4.51 -11.16
C VAL A 120 0.63 4.39 -11.34
N THR A 121 1.39 5.24 -10.64
CA THR A 121 2.85 5.21 -10.67
C THR A 121 3.36 4.15 -9.72
N ILE A 122 4.03 3.13 -10.24
CA ILE A 122 4.71 2.11 -9.43
C ILE A 122 6.08 2.65 -9.02
N MET A 123 6.28 2.81 -7.72
CA MET A 123 7.52 3.33 -7.13
C MET A 123 8.41 2.22 -6.57
N GLY A 124 7.84 1.08 -6.18
CA GLY A 124 8.61 -0.08 -5.73
C GLY A 124 7.87 -1.40 -5.95
N GLU A 125 8.57 -2.38 -6.51
CA GLU A 125 7.98 -3.68 -6.89
C GLU A 125 8.89 -4.88 -6.64
N ASN A 126 8.28 -6.05 -6.53
CA ASN A 126 8.92 -7.32 -6.76
C ASN A 126 8.42 -7.90 -8.09
N LYS A 127 9.14 -7.57 -9.17
CA LYS A 127 8.78 -7.93 -10.53
C LYS A 127 8.67 -9.45 -10.75
N ALA A 128 9.55 -10.23 -10.10
CA ALA A 128 9.56 -11.69 -10.23
C ALA A 128 8.28 -12.33 -9.66
N GLN A 129 7.67 -11.69 -8.68
CA GLN A 129 6.48 -12.19 -7.98
C GLN A 129 5.19 -11.50 -8.45
N GLY A 130 5.30 -10.49 -9.32
CA GLY A 130 4.16 -9.71 -9.79
C GLY A 130 3.48 -8.90 -8.68
N THR A 131 4.23 -8.53 -7.63
CA THR A 131 3.72 -7.74 -6.51
C THR A 131 4.33 -6.34 -6.52
N VAL A 132 3.55 -5.34 -6.10
CA VAL A 132 4.00 -3.97 -5.93
C VAL A 132 3.87 -3.60 -4.46
N LYS A 133 4.84 -2.86 -3.91
CA LYS A 133 4.83 -2.49 -2.49
C LYS A 133 4.56 -1.01 -2.29
N TYR A 134 4.97 -0.18 -3.24
CA TYR A 134 4.95 1.26 -3.10
C TYR A 134 4.43 1.89 -4.38
N ILE A 135 3.30 2.59 -4.31
CA ILE A 135 2.60 3.16 -5.46
C ILE A 135 2.09 4.57 -5.15
N HIS A 136 1.99 5.41 -6.18
CA HIS A 136 1.64 6.83 -6.05
C HIS A 136 0.71 7.27 -7.19
N GLY A 137 -0.08 8.30 -6.92
CA GLY A 137 -0.90 8.95 -7.93
C GLY A 137 -1.42 10.32 -7.49
N GLU A 138 -2.18 10.92 -8.39
CA GLU A 138 -2.81 12.22 -8.19
C GLU A 138 -4.33 12.04 -8.10
N PHE A 139 -4.99 12.91 -7.34
CA PHE A 139 -6.45 12.98 -7.30
C PHE A 139 -6.90 14.43 -7.10
N GLY A 140 -7.58 14.98 -8.11
CA GLY A 140 -7.94 16.40 -8.14
C GLY A 140 -6.70 17.29 -8.11
N LEU A 141 -6.59 18.12 -7.07
CA LEU A 141 -5.41 18.98 -6.83
C LEU A 141 -4.44 18.38 -5.80
N GLY A 142 -4.73 17.18 -5.30
CA GLY A 142 -3.96 16.46 -4.29
C GLY A 142 -3.20 15.28 -4.87
N GLN A 143 -2.41 14.64 -4.02
CA GLN A 143 -1.65 13.44 -4.34
C GLN A 143 -1.84 12.41 -3.21
N TRP A 144 -1.66 11.14 -3.55
CA TRP A 144 -1.80 10.02 -2.62
C TRP A 144 -0.67 9.02 -2.83
N THR A 145 -0.32 8.30 -1.77
CA THR A 145 0.71 7.25 -1.80
C THR A 145 0.24 6.08 -0.96
N PHE A 146 0.28 4.88 -1.51
CA PHE A 146 0.06 3.63 -0.78
C PHE A 146 1.38 2.88 -0.63
N TYR A 147 1.70 2.49 0.60
CA TYR A 147 2.90 1.74 0.94
C TYR A 147 2.52 0.57 1.84
N GLY A 148 2.73 -0.66 1.35
CA GLY A 148 2.33 -1.90 2.02
C GLY A 148 3.35 -2.39 3.04
N GLY A 149 2.86 -3.06 4.08
CA GLY A 149 3.63 -3.55 5.23
C GLY A 149 3.40 -2.72 6.50
N HIS A 150 3.95 -3.19 7.62
CA HIS A 150 3.79 -2.55 8.93
C HIS A 150 5.10 -1.98 9.46
N ASP A 151 6.05 -2.84 9.82
CA ASP A 151 7.34 -2.45 10.39
C ASP A 151 8.49 -2.89 9.49
N PRO A 152 9.28 -1.98 8.91
CA PRO A 152 10.37 -2.37 8.02
C PRO A 152 11.54 -3.12 8.67
N GLU A 153 11.67 -3.03 9.99
CA GLU A 153 12.77 -3.65 10.74
C GLU A 153 12.30 -4.84 11.60
N ASP A 154 11.00 -5.14 11.56
CA ASP A 154 10.40 -6.37 12.09
C ASP A 154 9.52 -7.02 11.01
N TYR A 155 10.05 -8.06 10.38
CA TYR A 155 9.48 -8.64 9.16
C TYR A 155 8.01 -9.06 9.29
N GLN A 156 7.55 -9.50 10.45
CA GLN A 156 6.14 -9.90 10.64
C GLN A 156 5.40 -9.03 11.63
N HIS A 157 6.09 -8.57 12.69
CA HIS A 157 5.54 -7.78 13.79
C HIS A 157 4.13 -8.21 14.22
N MET A 158 4.06 -9.33 14.93
CA MET A 158 2.81 -9.95 15.36
C MET A 158 2.17 -9.17 16.51
N VAL A 159 0.86 -9.36 16.69
CA VAL A 159 0.14 -8.74 17.80
C VAL A 159 0.72 -9.24 19.14
N GLY A 160 1.25 -8.31 19.93
CA GLY A 160 1.87 -8.60 21.23
C GLY A 160 3.39 -8.58 21.20
N ASP A 161 4.02 -8.47 20.03
CA ASP A 161 5.46 -8.27 19.92
C ASP A 161 5.87 -6.93 20.55
N PRO A 162 7.06 -6.85 21.16
CA PRO A 162 7.56 -5.61 21.73
C PRO A 162 7.72 -4.55 20.63
N PRO A 163 7.57 -3.25 20.98
CA PRO A 163 7.80 -2.19 20.00
C PRO A 163 9.26 -2.22 19.53
N THR A 164 9.46 -2.00 18.22
CA THR A 164 10.78 -1.91 17.61
C THR A 164 11.58 -0.74 18.19
N ASP A 165 12.79 -1.02 18.67
CA ASP A 165 13.69 0.01 19.18
C ASP A 165 14.40 0.70 18.00
N LEU A 166 13.83 1.84 17.58
CA LEU A 166 14.34 2.64 16.46
C LEU A 166 15.81 3.07 16.64
N SER A 167 16.34 3.12 17.86
CA SER A 167 17.75 3.47 18.10
C SER A 167 18.73 2.45 17.52
N LEU A 168 18.28 1.21 17.33
CA LEU A 168 19.05 0.12 16.71
C LEU A 168 19.06 0.17 15.18
N HIS A 169 18.18 0.98 14.58
CA HIS A 169 17.98 1.04 13.12
C HIS A 169 18.19 2.45 12.53
N PRO A 170 19.30 3.15 12.83
CA PRO A 170 19.51 4.55 12.42
C PRO A 170 19.62 4.73 10.89
N ASN A 171 19.94 3.66 10.17
CA ASN A 171 20.11 3.66 8.71
C ASN A 171 19.09 2.75 8.00
N SER A 172 17.91 2.52 8.58
CA SER A 172 16.88 1.71 7.91
C SER A 172 16.42 2.34 6.59
N SER A 173 16.58 1.62 5.49
CA SER A 173 16.07 2.02 4.18
C SER A 173 14.53 1.97 4.14
N GLY A 174 13.91 1.04 4.85
CA GLY A 174 12.46 0.96 4.97
C GLY A 174 11.84 2.15 5.72
N TYR A 175 12.37 2.52 6.89
CA TYR A 175 11.93 3.71 7.62
C TYR A 175 12.23 5.00 6.86
N ARG A 176 13.35 5.08 6.11
CA ARG A 176 13.67 6.22 5.23
C ARG A 176 12.52 6.52 4.26
N LEU A 177 11.91 5.49 3.68
CA LEU A 177 10.78 5.63 2.76
C LEU A 177 9.51 6.08 3.47
N ILE A 178 9.22 5.59 4.67
CA ILE A 178 8.09 6.09 5.48
C ILE A 178 8.26 7.59 5.76
N LEU A 179 9.47 8.00 6.18
CA LEU A 179 9.77 9.40 6.46
C LEU A 179 9.67 10.30 5.22
N ASN A 180 10.01 9.79 4.02
CA ASN A 180 9.79 10.54 2.77
C ASN A 180 8.33 10.97 2.60
N ASN A 181 7.39 10.07 2.91
CA ASN A 181 5.96 10.33 2.78
C ASN A 181 5.43 11.36 3.78
N ILE A 182 6.10 11.51 4.93
CA ILE A 182 5.65 12.44 5.99
C ILE A 182 6.33 13.81 5.84
N LEU A 183 7.64 13.83 5.59
CA LEU A 183 8.45 15.03 5.69
C LEU A 183 8.37 15.92 4.43
N PHE A 184 8.29 15.33 3.24
CA PHE A 184 8.26 16.12 2.00
C PHE A 184 6.94 16.86 1.79
N PRO A 185 5.75 16.25 2.03
CA PRO A 185 4.48 16.99 1.93
C PRO A 185 4.34 18.09 3.00
N ALA A 186 5.01 17.96 4.15
CA ALA A 186 4.99 18.96 5.23
C ALA A 186 5.91 20.17 4.98
N ALA A 187 6.78 20.11 3.97
CA ALA A 187 7.74 21.17 3.68
C ALA A 187 7.07 22.40 3.06
N ARG A 188 6.97 23.50 3.82
CA ARG A 188 6.45 24.78 3.30
C ARG A 188 7.35 25.33 2.20
N LYS A 189 6.78 25.65 1.04
CA LYS A 189 7.49 26.40 -0.01
C LYS A 189 7.97 27.74 0.57
N LYS A 190 9.29 27.97 0.51
CA LYS A 190 9.87 29.28 0.85
C LYS A 190 9.36 30.30 -0.16
N LYS A 191 8.73 31.38 0.30
CA LYS A 191 8.32 32.48 -0.60
C LYS A 191 9.57 32.98 -1.33
N GLN A 192 9.52 33.01 -2.66
CA GLN A 192 10.58 33.62 -3.45
C GLN A 192 10.67 35.09 -3.06
N LYS A 193 11.88 35.59 -2.80
CA LYS A 193 12.09 37.02 -2.61
C LYS A 193 11.93 37.68 -3.98
N THR A 194 10.88 38.48 -4.14
CA THR A 194 10.79 39.51 -5.18
C THR A 194 11.79 40.62 -4.91
#